data_AF-L1Q7P5-F1
#
_entry.id   AF-L1Q7P5-F1
#
_cell.length_a   1.000
_cell.length_b   1.000
_cell.length_c   1.000
_cell.angle_alpha   90.00
_cell.angle_beta   90.00
_cell.angle_gamma   90.00
#
_symmetry.space_group_name_H-M   'P 1'
#
loop_
_entity.id
_entity.type
_entity.pdbx_description
1 polymer ?
#
loop_
_entity_poly.entity_id
_entity_poly.type
_entity_poly.pdbx_seq_one_letter_code
_entity_poly.pdbx_strand_id
1 'polypeptide(L)'
;MSKTPLKKIIKSKIKTNKQLNEQELLREKIKYEIAEELGLRDKVDEYGWGGLTAEETGRIGGIMTRRKKELKLPTNDQILGRK
;
A
#
# COMPACT_ATOMS: atom_id res chain seq x y z
N MET A 1 24.21 0.90 1.96
CA MET A 1 23.42 -0.23 1.44
C MET A 1 21.98 0.23 1.24
N SER A 2 21.46 0.16 0.02
CA SER A 2 20.07 0.52 -0.30
C SER A 2 19.11 -0.45 0.38
N LYS A 3 18.35 0.04 1.37
CA LYS A 3 17.35 -0.75 2.11
C LYS A 3 16.31 -1.31 1.12
N THR A 4 15.99 -2.62 1.21
CA THR A 4 15.02 -3.25 0.30
C THR A 4 13.62 -2.65 0.53
N PRO A 5 12.90 -2.18 -0.51
CA PRO A 5 11.57 -1.57 -0.35
C PRO A 5 10.52 -2.54 0.21
N LEU A 6 9.63 -2.05 1.07
CA LEU A 6 8.50 -2.81 1.64
C LEU A 6 7.67 -3.51 0.56
N LYS A 7 7.42 -2.83 -0.57
CA LYS A 7 6.68 -3.39 -1.73
C LYS A 7 7.30 -4.70 -2.24
N LYS A 8 8.63 -4.82 -2.24
CA LYS A 8 9.33 -6.02 -2.72
C LYS A 8 9.19 -7.18 -1.74
N ILE A 9 9.18 -6.87 -0.43
CA ILE A 9 8.99 -7.86 0.64
C ILE A 9 7.55 -8.40 0.62
N ILE A 10 6.54 -7.52 0.53
CA ILE A 10 5.13 -7.91 0.42
C ILE A 10 4.92 -8.79 -0.82
N LYS A 11 5.43 -8.38 -1.99
CA LYS A 11 5.32 -9.16 -3.23
C LYS A 11 5.94 -10.56 -3.09
N SER A 12 7.09 -10.67 -2.42
CA SER A 12 7.71 -11.97 -2.13
C SER A 12 6.89 -12.81 -1.15
N LYS A 13 6.33 -12.21 -0.08
CA LYS A 13 5.48 -12.92 0.90
C LYS A 13 4.20 -13.47 0.27
N ILE A 14 3.52 -12.66 -0.56
CA ILE A 14 2.33 -13.08 -1.32
C ILE A 14 2.71 -14.24 -2.27
N LYS A 15 3.84 -14.14 -2.99
CA LYS A 15 4.33 -15.20 -3.88
C LYS A 15 4.65 -16.50 -3.14
N THR A 16 5.05 -16.43 -1.87
CA THR A 16 5.37 -17.60 -1.03
C THR A 16 4.21 -18.04 -0.13
N ASN A 17 3.00 -17.50 -0.31
CA ASN A 17 1.83 -17.79 0.53
C ASN A 17 2.10 -17.63 2.05
N LYS A 18 3.01 -16.72 2.40
CA LYS A 18 3.39 -16.46 3.79
C LYS A 18 2.44 -15.44 4.39
N GLN A 19 1.95 -15.68 5.61
CA GLN A 19 1.05 -14.77 6.32
C GLN A 19 1.62 -13.34 6.37
N LEU A 20 0.81 -12.37 5.95
CA LEU A 20 1.12 -10.95 6.09
C LEU A 20 0.82 -10.50 7.53
N ASN A 21 1.60 -9.55 8.04
CA ASN A 21 1.29 -8.94 9.34
C ASN A 21 0.02 -8.08 9.23
N GLU A 22 -0.74 -7.93 10.33
CA GLU A 22 -1.97 -7.14 10.38
C GLU A 22 -1.80 -5.71 9.83
N GLN A 23 -0.64 -5.12 10.05
CA GLN A 23 -0.28 -3.78 9.58
C GLN A 23 -0.08 -3.70 8.05
N GLU A 24 0.40 -4.78 7.43
CA GLU A 24 0.52 -4.86 5.96
C GLU A 24 -0.86 -5.01 5.32
N LEU A 25 -1.71 -5.86 5.91
CA LEU A 25 -3.09 -6.06 5.46
C LEU A 25 -3.93 -4.78 5.59
N LEU A 26 -3.84 -4.09 6.72
CA LEU A 26 -4.57 -2.84 6.95
C LEU A 26 -4.18 -1.77 5.92
N ARG A 27 -2.89 -1.67 5.58
CA ARG A 27 -2.42 -0.76 4.54
C ARG A 27 -3.01 -1.09 3.17
N GLU A 28 -3.04 -2.37 2.80
CA GLU A 28 -3.61 -2.77 1.52
C GLU A 28 -5.11 -2.46 1.47
N LYS A 29 -5.85 -2.76 2.55
CA LYS A 29 -7.27 -2.39 2.68
C LYS A 29 -7.50 -0.89 2.48
N ILE A 30 -6.78 -0.04 3.22
CA ILE A 30 -6.94 1.41 3.11
C ILE A 30 -6.66 1.89 1.68
N LYS A 31 -5.67 1.32 0.99
CA LYS A 31 -5.41 1.69 -0.41
C LYS A 31 -6.57 1.33 -1.32
N TYR A 32 -7.13 0.12 -1.19
CA TYR A 32 -8.29 -0.29 -1.96
C TYR A 32 -9.52 0.56 -1.64
N GLU A 33 -9.76 0.91 -0.38
CA GLU A 33 -10.83 1.83 0.01
C GLU A 33 -10.66 3.21 -0.63
N ILE A 34 -9.44 3.77 -0.62
CA ILE A 34 -9.18 5.06 -1.31
C ILE A 34 -9.42 4.93 -2.81
N ALA A 35 -8.98 3.83 -3.43
CA ALA A 35 -9.23 3.60 -4.85
C ALA A 35 -10.73 3.51 -5.15
N GLU A 36 -11.51 2.90 -4.27
CA GLU A 36 -12.97 2.84 -4.36
C GLU A 36 -13.63 4.20 -4.20
N GLU A 37 -13.21 4.98 -3.20
CA GLU A 37 -13.67 6.36 -3.00
C GLU A 37 -13.38 7.27 -4.19
N LEU A 38 -12.28 7.00 -4.91
CA LEU A 38 -11.89 7.76 -6.11
C LEU A 38 -12.51 7.21 -7.41
N GLY A 39 -13.31 6.13 -7.35
CA GLY A 39 -13.87 5.48 -8.54
C GLY A 39 -12.83 4.79 -9.43
N LEU A 40 -11.66 4.46 -8.87
CA LEU A 40 -10.55 3.79 -9.55
C LEU A 40 -10.51 2.28 -9.24
N ARG A 41 -11.47 1.78 -8.45
CA ARG A 41 -11.59 0.37 -8.04
C ARG A 41 -11.52 -0.57 -9.24
N ASP A 42 -12.39 -0.37 -10.22
CA ASP A 42 -12.51 -1.25 -11.39
C ASP A 42 -11.20 -1.30 -12.19
N LYS A 43 -10.54 -0.15 -12.32
CA LYS A 43 -9.26 -0.03 -13.02
C LYS A 43 -8.12 -0.73 -12.28
N VAL A 44 -8.12 -0.66 -10.95
CA VAL A 44 -7.15 -1.39 -10.12
C VAL A 44 -7.42 -2.89 -10.18
N ASP A 45 -8.67 -3.32 -10.24
CA ASP A 45 -9.02 -4.75 -10.33
C ASP A 45 -8.62 -5.32 -11.70
N GLU A 46 -8.93 -4.61 -12.79
CA GLU A 46 -8.67 -5.04 -14.16
C GLU A 46 -7.19 -4.92 -14.58
N TYR A 47 -6.55 -3.78 -14.31
CA TYR A 47 -5.17 -3.49 -14.76
C TYR A 47 -4.13 -3.53 -13.64
N GLY A 48 -4.56 -3.70 -12.39
CA GLY A 48 -3.69 -3.55 -11.23
C GLY A 48 -3.29 -2.11 -10.97
N TRP A 49 -2.54 -1.91 -9.89
CA TRP A 49 -1.94 -0.61 -9.53
C TRP A 49 -1.00 -0.03 -10.60
N GLY A 50 -0.53 -0.85 -11.55
CA GLY A 50 0.33 -0.42 -12.66
C GLY A 50 -0.43 0.20 -13.83
N GLY A 51 -1.75 -0.02 -13.93
CA GLY A 51 -2.60 0.57 -14.97
C GLY A 51 -3.17 1.95 -14.62
N LEU A 52 -2.93 2.43 -13.40
CA LEU A 52 -3.31 3.77 -12.98
C LEU A 52 -2.31 4.81 -13.51
N THR A 53 -2.80 6.01 -13.82
CA THR A 53 -1.98 7.14 -14.23
C THR A 53 -1.16 7.68 -13.05
N ALA A 54 -0.10 8.45 -13.35
CA ALA A 54 0.71 9.12 -12.32
C ALA A 54 -0.13 10.06 -11.45
N GLU A 55 -1.17 10.69 -12.03
CA GLU A 55 -2.09 11.56 -11.29
C GLU A 55 -2.99 10.75 -10.35
N GLU A 56 -3.62 9.67 -10.83
CA GLU A 56 -4.48 8.77 -10.05
C GLU A 56 -3.71 8.14 -8.89
N THR A 57 -2.55 7.54 -9.17
CA THR A 57 -1.68 6.96 -8.15
C THR A 57 -1.16 8.01 -7.17
N GLY A 58 -0.86 9.23 -7.65
CA GLY A 58 -0.44 10.37 -6.83
C GLY A 58 -1.52 10.80 -5.83
N ARG A 59 -2.78 10.92 -6.27
CA ARG A 59 -3.93 11.23 -5.40
C ARG A 59 -4.12 10.17 -4.32
N ILE A 60 -4.08 8.88 -4.68
CA ILE A 60 -4.17 7.77 -3.72
C ILE A 60 -3.02 7.85 -2.70
N GLY A 61 -1.80 8.09 -3.16
CA GLY A 61 -0.63 8.24 -2.29
C GLY A 61 -0.71 9.42 -1.32
N GLY A 62 -1.27 10.54 -1.77
CA GLY A 62 -1.53 11.74 -0.95
C GLY A 62 -2.53 11.46 0.16
N ILE A 63 -3.69 10.88 -0.17
CA ILE A 63 -4.73 10.53 0.81
C ILE A 63 -4.21 9.50 1.80
N MET A 64 -3.47 8.49 1.33
CA MET A 64 -2.82 7.50 2.20
C MET A 64 -1.87 8.15 3.21
N THR A 65 -1.12 9.17 2.78
CA THR A 65 -0.19 9.89 3.65
C THR A 65 -0.93 10.71 4.70
N ARG A 66 -2.06 11.34 4.32
CA ARG A 66 -2.93 12.06 5.26
C ARG A 66 -3.54 11.12 6.30
N ARG A 67 -4.16 10.02 5.86
CA ARG A 67 -4.74 8.98 6.74
C ARG A 67 -3.71 8.39 7.70
N LYS A 68 -2.48 8.14 7.25
CA LYS A 68 -1.40 7.68 8.13
C LYS A 68 -1.06 8.67 9.24
N LYS A 69 -1.04 9.96 8.93
CA LYS A 69 -0.74 11.02 9.91
C LYS A 69 -1.87 11.14 10.93
N GLU A 70 -3.13 11.05 10.48
CA GLU A 70 -4.32 11.12 11.33
C GLU A 70 -4.45 9.91 12.26
N LEU A 71 -4.24 8.70 11.74
CA LEU A 71 -4.36 7.43 12.48
C LEU A 71 -3.10 7.05 13.27
N LYS A 72 -2.04 7.89 13.25
CA LYS A 72 -0.71 7.60 13.82
C LYS A 72 -0.20 6.21 13.44
N LEU A 73 -0.42 5.80 12.19
CA LEU A 73 -0.05 4.46 11.72
C LEU A 73 1.47 4.29 11.75
N PRO A 74 1.97 3.10 12.10
CA PRO A 74 3.40 2.84 12.14
C PRO A 74 4.04 3.01 10.76
N THR A 75 5.24 3.60 10.75
CA THR A 75 6.03 3.86 9.56
C THR A 75 6.42 2.56 8.87
N ASN A 76 6.72 2.59 7.57
CA ASN A 76 7.17 1.41 6.83
C ASN A 76 8.37 0.71 7.51
N ASP A 77 9.31 1.48 8.08
CA ASP A 77 10.46 0.93 8.81
C ASP A 77 10.02 0.26 10.14
N GLN A 78 9.03 0.81 10.85
CA GLN A 78 8.47 0.17 12.06
C GLN A 78 7.74 -1.14 11.73
N ILE A 79 6.97 -1.17 10.63
CA ILE A 79 6.31 -2.40 10.14
C ILE A 79 7.32 -3.47 9.73
N LEU A 80 8.49 -3.04 9.23
CA LEU A 80 9.60 -3.92 8.87
C LEU A 80 10.56 -4.23 10.02
N GLY A 81 10.32 -3.68 11.22
CA GLY A 81 11.23 -3.82 12.36
C GLY A 81 12.63 -3.25 12.12
N ARG A 82 12.79 -2.34 11.15
CA ARG A 82 14.05 -1.65 10.87
C ARG A 82 14.16 -0.47 11.83
N LYS A 83 14.95 -0.65 12.88
CA LYS A 83 15.34 0.42 13.79
C LYS A 83 16.36 1.34 13.12
#